data_AF-A0AAW9IGZ8-F1
#
_entry.id   AF-A0AAW9IGZ8-F1
#
_cell.length_a   1.000
_cell.length_b   1.000
_cell.length_c   1.000
_cell.angle_alpha   90.00
_cell.angle_beta   90.00
_cell.angle_gamma   90.00
#
_symmetry.space_group_name_H-M   'P 1'
#
loop_
_entity.id
_entity.type
_entity.pdbx_description
1 polymer ?
#
loop_
_entity_poly.entity_id
_entity_poly.type
_entity_poly.pdbx_seq_one_letter_code
_entity_poly.pdbx_strand_id
1 'polypeptide(L)'
;IIGDYKLNIINSQALKFYQNEIDIPTISLELNRKEIKNMLKRNKGNVQGIIYGKTELMISEYCPIGSTFGEKSSCNDCNLACTRDEFTLIDRMNVKFRVMTDIFCRSYILNPHPLNLIEEKDDLKSLGINSFRVE
;
A
#
# COMPACT_ATOMS: atom_id res chain seq x y z
N ILE A 1 16.34 9.02 -0.15
CA ILE A 1 15.44 8.10 0.57
C ILE A 1 14.00 8.47 0.27
N ILE A 2 13.21 7.51 -0.23
CA ILE A 2 11.77 7.69 -0.46
C ILE A 2 11.04 6.97 0.67
N GLY A 3 10.14 7.68 1.36
CA GLY A 3 9.29 7.11 2.40
C GLY A 3 7.99 6.56 1.82
N ASP A 4 7.61 5.35 2.22
CA ASP A 4 6.43 4.68 1.69
C ASP A 4 5.12 5.21 2.31
N TYR A 5 3.98 4.96 1.66
CA TYR A 5 2.65 5.38 2.15
C TYR A 5 2.31 4.78 3.53
N LYS A 6 2.96 3.67 3.88
CA LYS A 6 2.87 2.99 5.19
C LYS A 6 3.40 3.81 6.37
N LEU A 7 4.06 4.95 6.13
CA LEU A 7 4.44 5.91 7.17
C LEU A 7 3.24 6.63 7.80
N ASN A 8 2.02 6.44 7.26
CA ASN A 8 0.76 6.97 7.78
C ASN A 8 0.79 8.50 7.95
N ILE A 9 1.33 9.19 6.94
CA ILE A 9 1.38 10.66 6.91
C ILE A 9 -0.03 11.18 6.58
N ILE A 10 -0.81 11.47 7.62
CA ILE A 10 -2.20 11.93 7.53
C ILE A 10 -2.41 13.41 7.90
N ASN A 11 -1.36 14.11 8.33
CA ASN A 11 -1.46 15.52 8.72
C ASN A 11 -0.18 16.31 8.44
N SER A 12 -0.29 17.64 8.50
CA SER A 12 0.79 18.56 8.13
C SER A 12 1.98 18.51 9.09
N GLN A 13 1.75 18.18 10.35
CA GLN A 13 2.82 18.07 11.34
C GLN A 13 3.69 16.83 11.07
N ALA A 14 3.05 15.68 10.79
CA ALA A 14 3.75 14.46 10.39
C ALA A 14 4.52 14.68 9.08
N LEU A 15 3.89 15.31 8.08
CA LEU A 15 4.54 15.62 6.81
C LEU A 15 5.79 16.48 7.03
N LYS A 16 5.68 17.55 7.82
CA LYS A 16 6.81 18.44 8.13
C LYS A 16 7.94 17.70 8.86
N PHE A 17 7.61 16.81 9.79
CA PHE A 17 8.60 15.98 10.46
C PHE A 17 9.37 15.12 9.45
N TYR A 18 8.66 14.34 8.64
CA TYR A 18 9.30 13.46 7.67
C TYR A 18 10.06 14.21 6.57
N GLN A 19 9.61 15.39 6.14
CA GLN A 19 10.34 16.20 5.17
C GLN A 19 11.75 16.62 5.63
N ASN A 20 12.03 16.61 6.94
CA ASN A 20 13.38 16.87 7.46
C ASN A 20 14.26 15.61 7.51
N GLU A 21 13.64 14.42 7.51
CA GLU A 21 14.32 13.13 7.69
C GLU A 21 14.43 12.33 6.38
N ILE A 22 13.52 12.55 5.42
CA ILE A 22 13.44 11.83 4.15
C ILE A 22 13.21 12.78 2.97
N ASP A 23 13.84 12.47 1.83
CA ASP A 23 13.83 13.34 0.65
C ASP A 23 12.44 13.45 0.00
N ILE A 24 11.70 12.34 -0.03
CA ILE A 24 10.38 12.24 -0.66
C ILE A 24 9.43 11.44 0.24
N PRO A 25 8.65 12.10 1.12
CA PRO A 25 7.59 11.46 1.88
C PRO A 25 6.36 11.19 1.02
N THR A 26 5.83 9.96 1.10
CA THR A 26 4.55 9.58 0.48
C THR A 26 3.40 9.75 1.46
N ILE A 27 2.35 10.45 1.05
CA ILE A 27 1.15 10.66 1.88
C ILE A 27 0.29 9.41 1.95
N SER A 28 -0.47 9.27 3.03
CA SER A 28 -1.35 8.11 3.22
C SER A 28 -2.44 8.03 2.14
N LEU A 29 -2.78 6.81 1.74
CA LEU A 29 -3.89 6.48 0.86
C LEU A 29 -5.26 6.69 1.50
N GLU A 30 -5.31 6.86 2.82
CA GLU A 30 -6.56 7.09 3.57
C GLU A 30 -7.04 8.55 3.48
N LEU A 31 -6.18 9.45 3.01
CA LEU A 31 -6.50 10.87 2.90
C LEU A 31 -7.50 11.12 1.78
N ASN A 32 -8.56 11.86 2.10
CA ASN A 32 -9.45 12.38 1.08
C ASN A 32 -8.94 13.71 0.50
N ARG A 33 -9.51 14.14 -0.62
CA ARG A 33 -9.12 15.36 -1.35
C ARG A 33 -9.13 16.62 -0.48
N LYS A 34 -10.11 16.75 0.44
CA LYS A 34 -10.23 17.92 1.33
C LYS A 34 -9.10 17.95 2.35
N GLU A 35 -8.75 16.79 2.90
CA GLU A 35 -7.63 16.65 3.84
C GLU A 35 -6.29 16.93 3.17
N ILE A 36 -6.06 16.39 1.96
CA ILE A 36 -4.86 16.68 1.16
C ILE A 36 -4.73 18.19 0.95
N LYS A 37 -5.79 18.85 0.48
CA LYS A 37 -5.80 20.30 0.26
C LYS A 37 -5.46 21.08 1.53
N ASN A 38 -6.04 20.70 2.67
CA ASN A 38 -5.80 21.37 3.94
C ASN A 38 -4.37 21.15 4.45
N MET A 39 -3.87 19.92 4.33
CA MET A 39 -2.52 19.53 4.74
C MET A 39 -1.44 20.25 3.92
N LEU A 40 -1.65 20.37 2.60
CA LEU A 40 -0.66 20.90 1.67
C LEU A 40 -0.74 22.42 1.45
N LYS A 41 -1.76 23.10 1.99
CA LYS A 41 -2.01 24.55 1.78
C LYS A 41 -0.79 25.46 2.01
N ARG A 42 0.10 25.09 2.94
CA ARG A 42 1.34 25.85 3.26
C ARG A 42 2.59 24.99 3.13
N ASN A 43 2.48 23.82 2.52
CA ASN A 43 3.62 22.96 2.28
C ASN A 43 4.53 23.59 1.23
N LYS A 44 5.84 23.56 1.47
CA LYS A 44 6.87 23.99 0.50
C LYS A 44 7.86 22.87 0.16
N GLY A 45 7.77 21.73 0.82
CA GLY A 45 8.67 20.60 0.62
C GLY A 45 8.14 19.58 -0.38
N ASN A 46 8.95 18.57 -0.65
CA ASN A 46 8.58 17.43 -1.50
C ASN A 46 7.44 16.63 -0.86
N VAL A 47 6.55 16.12 -1.70
CA VAL A 47 5.46 15.25 -1.29
C VAL A 47 5.06 14.37 -2.47
N GLN A 48 5.01 13.06 -2.20
CA GLN A 48 4.61 12.04 -3.16
C GLN A 48 3.19 11.55 -2.87
N GLY A 49 2.40 11.37 -3.92
CA GLY A 49 1.13 10.65 -3.86
C GLY A 49 1.16 9.43 -4.78
N ILE A 50 0.48 8.37 -4.39
CA ILE A 50 0.27 7.20 -5.26
C ILE A 50 -0.91 7.50 -6.17
N ILE A 51 -0.74 7.28 -7.48
CA ILE A 51 -1.78 7.54 -8.48
C ILE A 51 -2.29 6.28 -9.15
N TYR A 52 -1.55 5.18 -9.10
CA TYR A 52 -1.98 3.94 -9.71
C TYR A 52 -1.37 2.74 -9.02
N GLY A 53 -2.13 1.65 -8.96
CA GLY A 53 -1.62 0.33 -8.55
C GLY A 53 -2.51 -0.37 -7.52
N LYS A 54 -2.19 -1.63 -7.24
CA LYS A 54 -2.96 -2.44 -6.27
C LYS A 54 -2.40 -2.25 -4.87
N THR A 55 -3.19 -1.61 -4.02
CA THR A 55 -2.80 -1.35 -2.63
C THR A 55 -3.03 -2.60 -1.78
N GLU A 56 -2.24 -2.75 -0.72
CA GLU A 56 -2.47 -3.80 0.27
C GLU A 56 -3.79 -3.54 1.00
N LEU A 57 -4.71 -4.50 0.94
CA LEU A 57 -5.99 -4.47 1.66
C LEU A 57 -5.83 -4.99 3.09
N MET A 58 -5.03 -6.04 3.28
CA MET A 58 -4.79 -6.66 4.57
C MET A 58 -3.40 -7.29 4.62
N ILE A 59 -2.74 -7.16 5.77
CA ILE A 59 -1.50 -7.86 6.10
C ILE A 59 -1.79 -8.78 7.29
N SER A 60 -1.32 -10.02 7.23
CA SER A 60 -1.56 -11.02 8.28
C SER A 60 -0.33 -11.88 8.55
N GLU A 61 -0.06 -12.16 9.83
CA GLU A 61 0.95 -13.15 10.25
C GLU A 61 0.53 -14.60 9.94
N TYR A 62 -0.74 -14.80 9.58
CA TYR A 62 -1.23 -16.08 9.09
C TYR A 62 -1.06 -16.19 7.58
N CYS A 63 -0.52 -17.32 7.10
CA CYS A 63 -0.40 -17.62 5.68
C CYS A 63 -1.42 -18.69 5.27
N PRO A 64 -2.52 -18.32 4.58
CA PRO A 64 -3.52 -19.30 4.14
C PRO A 64 -2.94 -20.28 3.12
N ILE A 65 -1.99 -19.84 2.29
CA ILE A 65 -1.32 -20.70 1.30
C ILE A 65 -0.47 -21.76 2.02
N GLY A 66 0.36 -21.34 2.97
CA GLY A 66 1.21 -22.24 3.75
C GLY A 66 0.39 -23.22 4.57
N SER A 67 -0.70 -22.77 5.17
CA SER A 67 -1.60 -23.62 5.97
C SER A 67 -2.39 -24.63 5.12
N THR A 68 -2.70 -24.32 3.86
CA THR A 68 -3.58 -25.14 3.01
C THR A 68 -2.78 -26.04 2.07
N PHE A 69 -1.75 -25.49 1.43
CA PHE A 69 -0.95 -26.14 0.40
C PHE A 69 0.50 -26.37 0.83
N GLY A 70 0.95 -25.65 1.86
CA GLY A 70 2.32 -25.67 2.35
C GLY A 70 2.60 -26.60 3.53
N GLU A 71 1.59 -27.32 4.01
CA GLU A 71 1.67 -28.20 5.19
C GLU A 71 2.11 -27.51 6.50
N LYS A 72 2.08 -26.16 6.52
CA LYS A 72 2.48 -25.36 7.69
C LYS A 72 1.52 -25.65 8.85
N SER A 73 2.07 -26.08 9.98
CA SER A 73 1.32 -26.34 11.21
C SER A 73 2.15 -25.98 12.45
N SER A 74 1.65 -26.27 13.65
CA SER A 74 2.43 -26.12 14.89
C SER A 74 3.62 -27.07 14.97
N CYS A 75 3.62 -28.15 14.18
CA CYS A 75 4.63 -29.20 14.23
C CYS A 75 5.52 -29.25 12.98
N ASN A 76 5.09 -28.63 11.88
CA ASN A 76 5.77 -28.70 10.59
C ASN A 76 6.00 -27.30 10.01
N ASP A 77 7.19 -27.10 9.48
CA ASP A 77 7.53 -25.92 8.69
C ASP A 77 6.83 -25.92 7.32
N CYS A 78 6.67 -24.73 6.75
CA CYS A 78 6.07 -24.56 5.44
C CYS A 78 6.98 -25.07 4.33
N ASN A 79 6.45 -25.86 3.39
CA ASN A 79 7.17 -26.32 2.20
C ASN A 79 7.31 -25.27 1.08
N LEU A 80 6.99 -24.00 1.37
CA LEU A 80 7.05 -22.87 0.44
C LEU A 80 6.15 -23.01 -0.80
N ALA A 81 4.96 -23.61 -0.66
CA ALA A 81 3.99 -23.73 -1.75
C ALA A 81 3.69 -22.41 -2.51
N CYS A 82 3.74 -21.27 -1.82
CA CYS A 82 3.53 -19.94 -2.39
C CYS A 82 4.56 -19.52 -3.45
N THR A 83 5.72 -20.17 -3.56
CA THR A 83 6.73 -19.85 -4.59
C THR A 83 6.52 -20.60 -5.90
N ARG A 84 5.63 -21.61 -5.89
CA ARG A 84 5.40 -22.51 -7.02
C ARG A 84 4.24 -22.08 -7.92
N ASP A 85 3.33 -21.24 -7.41
CA ASP A 85 2.14 -20.81 -8.15
C ASP A 85 1.59 -19.47 -7.60
N GLU A 86 0.60 -18.92 -8.29
CA GLU A 86 -0.16 -17.75 -7.88
C GLU A 86 -1.43 -18.12 -7.14
N PHE A 87 -1.63 -17.51 -5.98
CA PHE A 87 -2.77 -17.79 -5.12
C PHE A 87 -3.68 -16.58 -4.97
N THR A 88 -4.98 -16.84 -4.95
CA THR A 88 -6.03 -15.84 -4.88
C THR A 88 -7.11 -16.32 -3.91
N LEU A 89 -7.60 -15.43 -3.04
CA LEU A 89 -8.83 -15.66 -2.28
C LEU A 89 -10.03 -15.24 -3.12
N ILE A 90 -11.06 -16.08 -3.13
CA ILE A 90 -12.31 -15.81 -3.84
C ILE A 90 -13.40 -15.62 -2.81
N ASP A 91 -14.07 -14.48 -2.83
CA ASP A 91 -15.20 -14.22 -1.93
C ASP A 91 -16.52 -14.81 -2.47
N ARG A 92 -17.60 -14.67 -1.69
CA ARG A 92 -18.95 -15.13 -2.08
C ARG A 92 -19.52 -14.45 -3.34
N MET A 93 -18.94 -13.33 -3.75
CA MET A 93 -19.32 -12.56 -4.95
C MET A 93 -18.39 -12.87 -6.14
N ASN A 94 -17.53 -13.89 -6.03
CA ASN A 94 -16.50 -14.24 -7.01
C ASN A 94 -15.43 -13.17 -7.24
N VAL A 95 -15.27 -12.22 -6.32
CA VAL A 95 -14.18 -11.25 -6.37
C VAL A 95 -12.88 -11.94 -5.99
N LYS A 96 -11.83 -11.67 -6.79
CA LYS A 96 -10.52 -12.30 -6.73
C LYS A 96 -9.50 -11.39 -6.06
N PHE A 97 -9.01 -11.78 -4.89
CA PHE A 97 -8.00 -11.06 -4.11
C PHE A 97 -6.65 -11.79 -4.20
N ARG A 98 -5.65 -11.19 -4.84
CA ARG A 98 -4.31 -11.79 -4.94
C ARG A 98 -3.68 -11.86 -3.54
N VAL A 99 -3.14 -13.03 -3.19
CA VAL A 99 -2.42 -13.25 -1.94
C VAL A 99 -0.94 -13.38 -2.22
N MET A 100 -0.16 -12.38 -1.81
CA MET A 100 1.30 -12.44 -1.82
C MET A 100 1.81 -12.88 -0.45
N THR A 101 3.04 -13.36 -0.39
CA THR A 101 3.67 -13.78 0.86
C THR A 101 5.14 -13.40 0.89
N ASP A 102 5.68 -13.15 2.07
CA ASP A 102 7.12 -13.00 2.26
C ASP A 102 7.79 -14.30 2.74
N ILE A 103 9.10 -14.22 2.97
CA ILE A 103 9.92 -15.34 3.46
C ILE A 103 9.56 -15.80 4.88
N PHE A 104 8.81 -15.00 5.64
CA PHE A 104 8.36 -15.32 7.00
C PHE A 104 6.94 -15.89 7.03
N CYS A 105 6.35 -16.18 5.86
CA CYS A 105 4.96 -16.60 5.74
C CYS A 105 3.98 -15.58 6.35
N ARG A 106 4.26 -14.29 6.20
CA ARG A 106 3.24 -13.26 6.33
C ARG A 106 2.52 -13.13 5.00
N SER A 107 1.21 -13.01 5.03
CA SER A 107 0.39 -12.84 3.83
C SER A 107 -0.02 -11.38 3.63
N TYR A 108 0.00 -10.97 2.38
CA TYR A 108 -0.40 -9.64 1.90
C TYR A 108 -1.53 -9.85 0.91
N ILE A 109 -2.74 -9.49 1.32
CA ILE A 109 -3.93 -9.56 0.48
C ILE A 109 -4.05 -8.21 -0.23
N LEU A 110 -3.99 -8.22 -1.55
CA LEU A 110 -4.10 -7.01 -2.35
C LEU A 110 -5.56 -6.66 -2.63
N ASN A 111 -5.83 -5.36 -2.78
CA ASN A 111 -7.12 -4.88 -3.27
C ASN A 111 -7.41 -5.48 -4.66
N PRO A 112 -8.63 -5.97 -4.91
CA PRO A 112 -9.00 -6.58 -6.20
C PRO A 112 -8.95 -5.56 -7.33
N HIS A 113 -9.30 -4.30 -7.03
CA HIS A 113 -9.28 -3.20 -7.98
C HIS A 113 -8.10 -2.28 -7.69
N PRO A 114 -7.34 -1.87 -8.71
CA PRO A 114 -6.26 -0.91 -8.52
C PRO A 114 -6.83 0.46 -8.15
N LEU A 115 -6.09 1.20 -7.34
CA LEU A 115 -6.22 2.66 -7.32
C LEU A 115 -5.95 3.16 -8.74
N ASN A 116 -6.77 4.07 -9.22
CA ASN A 116 -6.53 4.76 -10.49
C ASN A 116 -6.96 6.22 -10.36
N LEU A 117 -5.96 7.09 -10.21
CA LEU A 117 -6.07 8.54 -10.11
C LEU A 117 -5.27 9.23 -11.23
N ILE A 118 -5.07 8.53 -12.36
CA ILE A 118 -4.26 9.05 -13.47
C ILE A 118 -4.91 10.30 -14.06
N GLU A 119 -6.24 10.33 -14.18
CA GLU A 119 -7.00 11.47 -14.72
C GLU A 119 -6.98 12.67 -13.76
N GLU A 120 -6.89 12.41 -12.45
CA GLU A 120 -6.82 13.41 -11.39
C GLU A 120 -5.42 13.97 -11.15
N LYS A 121 -4.40 13.51 -11.90
CA LYS A 121 -3.01 13.92 -11.71
C LYS A 121 -2.82 15.44 -11.70
N ASP A 122 -3.43 16.16 -12.64
CA ASP A 122 -3.29 17.61 -12.72
C ASP A 122 -4.01 18.34 -11.57
N ASP A 123 -5.13 17.79 -11.10
CA ASP A 123 -5.80 18.29 -9.90
C ASP A 123 -4.93 18.08 -8.66
N LEU A 124 -4.41 16.88 -8.45
CA LEU A 124 -3.51 16.56 -7.34
C LEU A 124 -2.25 17.43 -7.36
N LYS A 125 -1.72 17.71 -8.56
CA LYS A 125 -0.61 18.65 -8.75
C LYS A 125 -0.98 20.06 -8.30
N SER A 126 -2.19 20.53 -8.64
CA SER A 126 -2.70 21.83 -8.19
C SER A 126 -2.89 21.92 -6.67
N LEU A 127 -3.12 20.79 -5.99
CA LEU A 127 -3.18 20.71 -4.52
C LEU A 127 -1.81 20.75 -3.84
N GLY A 128 -0.72 20.65 -4.62
CA GLY A 128 0.66 20.71 -4.11
C GLY A 128 1.40 19.38 -4.10
N ILE A 129 0.83 18.30 -4.67
CA ILE A 129 1.57 17.05 -4.88
C ILE A 129 2.56 17.23 -6.04
N ASN A 130 3.84 16.99 -5.81
CA ASN A 130 4.91 17.24 -6.79
C ASN A 130 5.62 15.98 -7.28
N SER A 131 5.36 14.82 -6.66
CA SER A 131 5.81 13.52 -7.13
C SER A 131 4.63 12.54 -7.19
N PHE A 132 4.62 11.67 -8.20
CA PHE A 132 3.56 10.68 -8.39
C PHE A 132 4.17 9.28 -8.53
N ARG A 133 3.66 8.31 -7.77
CA ARG A 133 4.11 6.92 -7.77
C ARG A 133 3.07 5.99 -8.38
N VAL A 134 3.56 5.00 -9.10
CA VAL A 134 2.81 3.89 -9.69
C VAL A 134 3.33 2.61 -9.04
N GLU A 135 2.43 1.80 -8.49
CA GLU A 135 2.72 0.46 -7.93
C GLU A 135 2.39 -0.66 -8.93
#